data_AF-A0A804MG43-F1
#
_entry.id   AF-A0A804MG43-F1
#
_cell.length_a   1.000
_cell.length_b   1.000
_cell.length_c   1.000
_cell.angle_alpha   90.00
_cell.angle_beta   90.00
_cell.angle_gamma   90.00
#
_symmetry.space_group_name_H-M   'P 1'
#
loop_
_entity.id
_entity.type
_entity.pdbx_description
1 polymer ?
#
loop_
_entity_poly.entity_id
_entity_poly.type
_entity_poly.pdbx_seq_one_letter_code
_entity_poly.pdbx_strand_id
1 'polypeptide(L)'
;MVARAYNKKVKAKSFQVGDLVWKTILHLRNKDRKFGKWSPSWEGPYKVKQVIRSGIPNFCAVALALHDLGYKASGIRLDSGDLAYLSIEARKVFRAVEKEFNLPGFAKMVITASNDLNEETIDALNKQGHEVDAFGIGTYLVTCYSQAALGCVFKLVEINNRPRIKLSEDVAKVSIPCKKRCFRLYGKEGYPLVDIMIRESEPSPKAGERILCRHPFIESKRAYVVPQHVEELLQYYWPGTSDKPRAELPSLEKIRSRCMQQLEKLRPDHIRRLNPTPYKVSVSAKLYDFIHCLWLNEAPVGELQ
;
A
#
# COMPACT_ATOMS: atom_id res chain seq x y z
N MET A 1 25.06 -12.65 -34.08
CA MET A 1 26.42 -12.66 -34.69
C MET A 1 27.04 -11.26 -34.88
N VAL A 2 26.25 -10.19 -35.04
CA VAL A 2 26.73 -8.80 -35.26
C VAL A 2 27.41 -8.16 -34.02
N ALA A 3 26.90 -8.42 -32.80
CA ALA A 3 27.43 -7.83 -31.57
C ALA A 3 28.90 -8.21 -31.26
N ARG A 4 29.33 -9.44 -31.60
CA ARG A 4 30.73 -9.89 -31.38
C ARG A 4 31.74 -9.13 -32.23
N ALA A 5 31.40 -8.78 -33.47
CA ALA A 5 32.27 -7.99 -34.34
C ALA A 5 32.34 -6.52 -33.93
N TYR A 6 31.24 -5.96 -33.39
CA TYR A 6 31.19 -4.60 -32.87
C TYR A 6 32.09 -4.43 -31.64
N ASN A 7 32.02 -5.35 -30.68
CA ASN A 7 32.78 -5.28 -29.42
C ASN A 7 34.30 -5.39 -29.59
N LYS A 8 34.81 -5.99 -30.69
CA LYS A 8 36.27 -6.05 -30.94
C LYS A 8 36.90 -4.69 -31.27
N LYS A 9 36.13 -3.72 -31.76
CA LYS A 9 36.65 -2.38 -32.15
C LYS A 9 36.35 -1.27 -31.14
N VAL A 10 35.51 -1.54 -30.14
CA VAL A 10 35.11 -0.56 -29.12
C VAL A 10 35.86 -0.85 -27.83
N LYS A 11 36.83 0.00 -27.47
CA LYS A 11 37.43 0.00 -26.13
C LYS A 11 36.55 0.82 -25.20
N ALA A 12 36.03 0.19 -24.14
CA ALA A 12 35.29 0.91 -23.11
C ALA A 12 36.23 1.91 -22.42
N LYS A 13 35.84 3.19 -22.38
CA LYS A 13 36.53 4.25 -21.65
C LYS A 13 35.53 4.93 -20.74
N SER A 14 35.88 5.11 -19.47
CA SER A 14 35.12 5.93 -18.54
C SER A 14 35.44 7.40 -18.81
N PHE A 15 34.40 8.25 -18.77
CA PHE A 15 34.54 9.70 -18.86
C PHE A 15 34.16 10.31 -17.51
N GLN A 16 34.78 11.43 -17.17
CA GLN A 16 34.46 12.26 -16.01
C GLN A 16 33.80 13.57 -16.47
N VAL A 17 33.05 14.20 -15.56
CA VAL A 17 32.54 15.55 -15.79
C VAL A 17 33.72 16.49 -15.97
N GLY A 18 33.74 17.22 -17.09
CA GLY A 18 34.84 18.11 -17.48
C GLY A 18 35.73 17.57 -18.60
N ASP A 19 35.69 16.27 -18.90
CA ASP A 19 36.46 15.68 -19.99
C ASP A 19 36.04 16.26 -21.35
N LEU A 20 37.01 16.44 -22.25
CA LEU A 20 36.75 16.79 -23.64
C LEU A 20 36.62 15.52 -24.48
N VAL A 21 35.49 15.38 -25.18
CA VAL A 21 35.16 14.22 -26.00
C VAL A 21 34.81 14.64 -27.43
N TRP A 22 35.12 13.77 -28.38
CA TRP A 22 34.70 13.91 -29.77
C TRP A 22 33.45 13.05 -29.99
N LYS A 23 32.41 13.64 -30.58
CA LYS A 23 31.16 12.95 -30.94
C LYS A 23 31.30 12.40 -32.35
N THR A 24 30.92 11.15 -32.57
CA THR A 24 30.95 10.55 -33.91
C THR A 24 29.81 11.14 -34.75
N ILE A 25 30.12 11.68 -35.93
CA ILE A 25 29.13 12.24 -36.87
C ILE A 25 28.60 11.13 -37.78
N LEU A 26 29.44 10.15 -38.09
CA LEU A 26 29.12 9.05 -38.99
C LEU A 26 29.06 7.75 -38.20
N HIS A 27 27.94 7.04 -38.29
CA HIS A 27 27.88 5.65 -37.83
C HIS A 27 29.00 4.87 -38.51
N LEU A 28 29.81 4.15 -37.73
CA LEU A 28 31.04 3.42 -38.11
C LEU A 28 30.94 2.50 -39.36
N ARG A 29 29.77 2.36 -39.98
CA ARG A 29 29.52 1.59 -41.21
C ARG A 29 28.93 2.38 -42.39
N ASN A 30 28.37 3.57 -42.19
CA ASN A 30 27.79 4.35 -43.30
C ASN A 30 28.83 5.34 -43.84
N LYS A 31 29.49 4.95 -44.93
CA LYS A 31 30.14 5.90 -45.82
C LYS A 31 29.03 6.59 -46.61
N ASP A 32 28.55 7.72 -46.10
CA ASP A 32 27.64 8.55 -46.86
C ASP A 32 28.39 9.12 -48.08
N ARG A 33 27.81 9.05 -49.28
CA ARG A 33 28.49 9.50 -50.52
C ARG A 33 28.82 11.00 -50.50
N LYS A 34 28.17 11.76 -49.62
CA LYS A 34 28.44 13.19 -49.40
C LYS A 34 29.76 13.46 -48.67
N PHE A 35 30.26 12.50 -47.90
CA PHE A 35 31.51 12.65 -47.15
C PHE A 35 32.64 11.96 -47.91
N GLY A 36 33.60 12.77 -48.38
CA GLY A 36 34.80 12.28 -49.03
C GLY A 36 35.65 11.41 -48.09
N LYS A 37 36.61 10.67 -48.65
CA LYS A 37 37.53 9.79 -47.90
C LYS A 37 38.25 10.50 -46.73
N TRP A 38 38.36 11.83 -46.80
CA TRP A 38 39.04 12.70 -45.84
C TRP A 38 38.10 13.53 -44.96
N SER A 39 36.79 13.34 -45.08
CA SER A 39 35.84 14.04 -44.22
C SER A 39 36.00 13.58 -42.77
N PRO A 40 36.04 14.51 -41.79
CA PRO A 40 36.10 14.14 -40.39
C PRO A 40 34.86 13.32 -40.02
N SER A 41 35.07 12.16 -39.40
CA SER A 41 34.00 11.30 -38.86
C SER A 41 33.60 11.68 -37.43
N TRP A 42 34.19 12.77 -36.92
CA TRP A 42 34.05 13.22 -35.54
C TRP A 42 33.86 14.74 -35.51
N GLU A 43 32.94 15.21 -34.69
CA GLU A 43 32.73 16.62 -34.35
C GLU A 43 33.15 16.87 -32.91
N GLY A 44 33.56 18.10 -32.59
CA GLY A 44 33.98 18.49 -31.25
C GLY A 44 35.24 19.37 -31.25
N PRO A 45 35.87 19.55 -30.07
CA PRO A 45 35.60 18.85 -28.81
C PRO A 45 34.34 19.36 -28.07
N TYR A 46 33.62 18.44 -27.41
CA TYR A 46 32.54 18.72 -26.48
C TYR A 46 33.00 18.47 -25.05
N LYS A 47 32.55 19.29 -24.09
CA LYS A 47 32.82 19.09 -22.67
C LYS A 47 31.74 18.23 -22.04
N VAL A 48 32.11 17.12 -21.41
CA VAL A 48 31.19 16.23 -20.69
C VAL A 48 30.62 17.00 -19.50
N LYS A 49 29.35 17.40 -19.57
CA LYS A 49 28.68 18.12 -18.47
C LYS A 49 28.18 17.19 -17.36
N GLN A 50 27.85 15.95 -17.70
CA GLN A 50 27.29 14.97 -16.77
C GLN A 50 27.55 13.55 -17.27
N VAL A 51 27.92 12.64 -16.37
CA VAL A 51 28.13 11.22 -16.68
C VAL A 51 26.93 10.45 -16.14
N ILE A 52 25.92 10.24 -16.98
CA ILE A 52 24.81 9.35 -16.65
C ILE A 52 25.26 7.92 -16.95
N ARG A 53 25.25 7.04 -15.94
CA ARG A 53 25.65 5.64 -16.09
C ARG A 53 24.85 4.99 -17.24
N SER A 54 25.51 4.11 -17.97
CA SER A 54 25.15 3.52 -19.28
C SER A 54 23.68 3.15 -19.50
N GLY A 55 22.92 2.83 -18.46
CA GLY A 55 21.54 2.39 -18.54
C GLY A 55 20.62 3.36 -19.29
N ILE A 56 20.50 4.62 -18.86
CA ILE A 56 19.53 5.57 -19.45
C ILE A 56 19.86 5.89 -20.91
N PRO A 57 21.12 6.22 -21.29
CA PRO A 57 21.46 6.44 -22.70
C PRO A 57 21.23 5.21 -23.57
N ASN A 58 21.60 4.01 -23.09
CA ASN A 58 21.36 2.76 -23.81
C ASN A 58 19.87 2.49 -24.00
N PHE A 59 19.06 2.71 -22.96
CA PHE A 59 17.61 2.63 -23.06
C PHE A 59 17.07 3.59 -24.11
N CYS A 60 17.49 4.85 -24.11
CA CYS A 60 17.03 5.84 -25.09
C CYS A 60 17.38 5.41 -26.52
N ALA A 61 18.61 4.93 -26.76
CA ALA A 61 19.01 4.45 -28.08
C ALA A 61 18.14 3.28 -28.57
N VAL A 62 17.84 2.31 -27.71
CA VAL A 62 16.96 1.17 -28.05
C VAL A 62 15.51 1.64 -28.22
N ALA A 63 15.02 2.53 -27.37
CA ALA A 63 13.66 3.05 -27.45
C ALA A 63 13.43 3.84 -28.74
N LEU A 64 14.41 4.63 -29.19
CA LEU A 64 14.41 5.32 -30.48
C LEU A 64 14.39 4.32 -31.65
N ALA A 65 15.26 3.30 -31.61
CA ALA A 65 15.28 2.27 -32.65
C ALA A 65 13.97 1.46 -32.73
N LEU A 66 13.33 1.20 -31.58
CA LEU A 66 12.02 0.55 -31.53
C LEU A 66 10.93 1.46 -32.12
N HIS A 67 10.99 2.76 -31.84
CA HIS A 67 10.06 3.74 -32.39
C HIS A 67 10.15 3.79 -33.93
N ASP A 68 11.35 3.76 -34.50
CA ASP A 68 11.55 3.70 -35.96
C ASP A 68 10.95 2.44 -36.60
N LEU A 69 10.80 1.37 -35.82
CA LEU A 69 10.16 0.11 -36.23
C LEU A 69 8.64 0.07 -35.91
N GLY A 70 8.06 1.16 -35.41
CA GLY A 70 6.64 1.26 -35.05
C GLY A 70 6.28 0.68 -33.68
N TYR A 71 7.25 0.36 -32.82
CA TYR A 71 7.04 -0.12 -31.46
C TYR A 71 7.21 1.01 -30.43
N LYS A 72 6.54 0.88 -29.28
CA LYS A 72 6.64 1.83 -28.16
C LYS A 72 7.33 1.20 -26.96
N ALA A 73 8.37 1.85 -26.45
CA ALA A 73 8.98 1.45 -25.19
C ALA A 73 8.08 1.83 -24.00
N SER A 74 8.04 0.98 -22.97
CA SER A 74 7.13 1.15 -21.82
C SER A 74 7.72 2.00 -20.70
N GLY A 75 9.02 1.89 -20.42
CA GLY A 75 9.64 2.55 -19.29
C GLY A 75 10.96 1.93 -18.81
N ILE A 76 11.43 2.41 -17.67
CA ILE A 76 12.66 1.95 -17.00
C ILE A 76 12.37 1.50 -15.56
N ARG A 77 13.28 0.68 -15.01
CA ARG A 77 13.30 0.28 -13.60
C ARG A 77 14.57 0.79 -12.91
N LEU A 78 14.42 1.46 -11.77
CA LEU A 78 15.49 1.87 -10.87
C LEU A 78 15.50 0.95 -9.66
N ASP A 79 16.61 0.27 -9.40
CA ASP A 79 16.70 -0.76 -8.37
C ASP A 79 17.80 -0.57 -7.32
N SER A 80 18.53 0.54 -7.40
CA SER A 80 19.62 0.86 -6.48
C SER A 80 19.98 2.35 -6.54
N GLY A 81 20.71 2.81 -5.53
CA GLY A 81 21.15 4.20 -5.42
C GLY A 81 20.06 5.16 -4.92
N ASP A 82 20.31 6.46 -5.09
CA ASP A 82 19.35 7.52 -4.74
C ASP A 82 18.23 7.56 -5.78
N LEU A 83 17.11 6.92 -5.45
CA LEU A 83 15.97 6.77 -6.35
C LEU A 83 15.34 8.12 -6.72
N ALA A 84 15.31 9.10 -5.80
CA ALA A 84 14.75 10.42 -6.09
C ALA A 84 15.61 11.14 -7.12
N TYR A 85 16.92 11.27 -6.86
CA TYR A 85 17.85 11.89 -7.80
C TYR A 85 17.83 11.18 -9.16
N LEU A 86 17.93 9.84 -9.17
CA LEU A 86 17.96 9.07 -10.42
C LEU A 86 16.67 9.20 -11.23
N SER A 87 15.51 9.25 -10.57
CA SER A 87 14.22 9.45 -11.26
C SER A 87 14.12 10.83 -11.92
N ILE A 88 14.59 11.87 -11.22
CA ILE A 88 14.60 13.25 -11.73
C ILE A 88 15.54 13.35 -12.94
N GLU A 89 16.75 12.80 -12.85
CA GLU A 89 17.71 12.82 -13.95
C GLU A 89 17.22 11.99 -15.16
N ALA A 90 16.61 10.83 -14.93
CA ALA A 90 15.98 10.05 -16.00
C ALA A 90 14.87 10.84 -16.69
N ARG A 91 13.99 11.48 -15.93
CA ARG A 91 12.91 12.31 -16.47
C ARG A 91 13.44 13.49 -17.30
N LYS A 92 14.51 14.15 -16.85
CA LYS A 92 15.17 15.22 -17.62
C LYS A 92 15.68 14.71 -18.97
N VAL A 93 16.32 13.55 -19.01
CA VAL A 93 16.76 12.92 -20.27
C VAL A 93 15.58 12.60 -21.16
N PHE A 94 14.50 12.03 -20.62
CA PHE A 94 13.31 11.71 -21.42
C PHE A 94 12.66 12.95 -22.03
N ARG A 95 12.57 14.06 -21.28
CA ARG A 95 12.10 15.37 -21.79
C ARG A 95 13.01 15.91 -22.90
N ALA A 96 14.33 15.76 -22.76
CA ALA A 96 15.28 16.18 -23.78
C ALA A 96 15.15 15.34 -25.06
N VAL A 97 15.02 14.02 -24.94
CA VAL A 97 14.83 13.11 -26.09
C VAL A 97 13.50 13.37 -26.80
N GLU A 98 12.41 13.57 -26.06
CA GLU A 98 11.12 13.96 -26.64
C GLU A 98 11.23 15.22 -27.50
N LYS A 99 11.93 16.25 -26.98
CA LYS A 99 12.11 17.53 -27.69
C LYS A 99 13.03 17.40 -28.90
N GLU A 100 14.15 16.69 -28.75
CA GLU A 100 15.17 16.57 -29.80
C GLU A 100 14.68 15.72 -30.99
N PHE A 101 13.94 14.65 -30.71
CA PHE A 101 13.46 13.70 -31.74
C PHE A 101 11.98 13.88 -32.09
N ASN A 102 11.30 14.87 -31.50
CA ASN A 102 9.87 15.15 -31.69
C ASN A 102 8.96 13.92 -31.46
N LEU A 103 9.16 13.23 -30.33
CA LEU A 103 8.53 11.94 -30.00
C LEU A 103 7.47 12.07 -28.90
N PRO A 104 6.20 12.39 -29.23
CA PRO A 104 5.18 12.67 -28.25
C PRO A 104 4.93 11.50 -27.30
N GLY A 105 4.98 11.78 -25.99
CA GLY A 105 4.79 10.82 -24.91
C GLY A 105 6.08 10.22 -24.37
N PHE A 106 7.24 10.49 -24.96
CA PHE A 106 8.53 9.95 -24.48
C PHE A 106 8.88 10.51 -23.10
N ALA A 107 8.56 11.78 -22.82
CA ALA A 107 8.79 12.37 -21.49
C ALA A 107 7.96 11.70 -20.38
N LYS A 108 6.83 11.07 -20.72
CA LYS A 108 5.90 10.40 -19.80
C LYS A 108 6.13 8.89 -19.69
N MET A 109 7.27 8.38 -20.17
CA MET A 109 7.63 6.97 -19.99
C MET A 109 7.67 6.59 -18.51
N VAL A 110 7.18 5.40 -18.18
CA VAL A 110 7.02 4.98 -16.79
C VAL A 110 8.38 4.76 -16.13
N ILE A 111 8.62 5.41 -15.00
CA ILE A 111 9.77 5.15 -14.13
C ILE A 111 9.27 4.31 -12.96
N THR A 112 9.70 3.05 -12.90
CA THR A 112 9.40 2.16 -11.78
C THR A 112 10.59 2.12 -10.83
N ALA A 113 10.37 2.26 -9.52
CA ALA A 113 11.42 2.09 -8.51
C ALA A 113 11.17 0.85 -7.65
N SER A 114 12.23 0.11 -7.35
CA SER A 114 12.17 -1.08 -6.49
C SER A 114 13.48 -1.25 -5.73
N ASN A 115 13.54 -0.94 -4.43
CA ASN A 115 14.72 -1.20 -3.60
C ASN A 115 14.37 -1.00 -2.13
N ASP A 116 14.19 -2.09 -1.36
CA ASP A 116 13.88 -2.05 0.08
C ASP A 116 12.87 -0.95 0.49
N LEU A 117 11.83 -0.80 -0.35
CA LEU A 117 10.83 0.24 -0.17
C LEU A 117 9.90 -0.14 0.98
N ASN A 118 9.57 0.84 1.80
CA ASN A 118 8.58 0.77 2.87
C ASN A 118 7.87 2.13 2.96
N GLU A 119 6.95 2.29 3.88
CA GLU A 119 6.15 3.51 3.95
C GLU A 119 7.02 4.73 4.31
N GLU A 120 8.08 4.57 5.12
CA GLU A 120 8.99 5.68 5.49
C GLU A 120 9.83 6.15 4.30
N THR A 121 10.39 5.22 3.54
CA THR A 121 11.19 5.55 2.36
C THR A 121 10.35 6.17 1.26
N ILE A 122 9.11 5.70 1.06
CA ILE A 122 8.18 6.33 0.11
C ILE A 122 7.81 7.76 0.55
N ASP A 123 7.57 7.99 1.83
CA ASP A 123 7.31 9.34 2.36
C ASP A 123 8.52 10.28 2.17
N ALA A 124 9.74 9.77 2.37
CA ALA A 124 10.97 10.51 2.11
C ALA A 124 11.14 10.85 0.62
N LEU A 125 10.86 9.89 -0.29
CA LEU A 125 10.90 10.12 -1.73
C LEU A 125 9.91 11.22 -2.13
N ASN A 126 8.66 11.15 -1.64
CA ASN A 126 7.63 12.16 -1.90
C ASN A 126 8.10 13.57 -1.50
N LYS A 127 8.71 13.72 -0.32
CA LYS A 127 9.27 14.99 0.16
C LYS A 127 10.41 15.53 -0.70
N GLN A 128 11.17 14.64 -1.35
CA GLN A 128 12.27 15.00 -2.25
C GLN A 128 11.80 15.40 -3.66
N GLY A 129 10.50 15.25 -3.98
CA GLY A 129 9.97 15.59 -5.31
C GLY A 129 10.46 14.65 -6.41
N HIS A 130 10.56 13.35 -6.09
CA HIS A 130 10.92 12.32 -7.06
C HIS A 130 9.94 12.26 -8.27
N GLU A 131 10.37 11.64 -9.37
CA GLU A 131 9.61 11.51 -10.63
C GLU A 131 9.26 10.03 -10.94
N VAL A 132 9.09 9.21 -9.90
CA VAL A 132 8.75 7.77 -10.02
C VAL A 132 7.24 7.62 -10.15
N ASP A 133 6.81 6.82 -11.13
CA ASP A 133 5.39 6.58 -11.44
C ASP A 133 4.83 5.32 -10.77
N ALA A 134 5.69 4.34 -10.46
CA ALA A 134 5.29 3.06 -9.86
C ALA A 134 6.34 2.55 -8.87
N PHE A 135 5.88 1.95 -7.77
CA PHE A 135 6.74 1.34 -6.76
C PHE A 135 6.58 -0.18 -6.74
N GLY A 136 7.70 -0.90 -6.89
CA GLY A 136 7.78 -2.33 -6.67
C GLY A 136 8.22 -2.62 -5.23
N ILE A 137 7.28 -2.99 -4.37
CA ILE A 137 7.52 -3.28 -2.96
C ILE A 137 7.52 -4.81 -2.75
N GLY A 138 8.65 -5.35 -2.31
CA GLY A 138 8.81 -6.78 -2.04
C GLY A 138 8.77 -7.09 -0.55
N THR A 139 9.95 -7.34 0.03
CA THR A 139 10.16 -7.88 1.38
C THR A 139 9.33 -7.22 2.47
N TYR A 140 9.30 -5.88 2.54
CA TYR A 140 8.59 -5.16 3.60
C TYR A 140 7.07 -5.40 3.58
N LEU A 141 6.47 -5.44 2.39
CA LEU A 141 5.03 -5.62 2.23
C LEU A 141 4.60 -7.07 2.50
N VAL A 142 5.31 -8.03 1.89
CA VAL A 142 4.90 -9.46 1.96
C VAL A 142 5.16 -10.08 3.33
N THR A 143 6.19 -9.62 4.05
CA THR A 143 6.51 -10.15 5.38
C THR A 143 5.85 -9.35 6.51
N CYS A 144 5.19 -8.23 6.20
CA CYS A 144 4.75 -7.25 7.18
C CYS A 144 5.88 -6.91 8.17
N TYR A 145 7.06 -6.57 7.65
CA TYR A 145 8.34 -6.64 8.38
C TYR A 145 8.34 -5.98 9.78
N SER A 146 7.63 -4.85 9.94
CA SER A 146 7.51 -4.15 11.23
C SER A 146 6.68 -4.91 12.27
N GLN A 147 5.67 -5.67 11.84
CA GLN A 147 4.82 -6.50 12.67
C GLN A 147 4.32 -7.72 11.86
N ALA A 148 5.10 -8.80 11.87
CA ALA A 148 4.85 -10.00 11.06
C ALA A 148 3.57 -10.78 11.46
N ALA A 149 2.92 -10.42 12.57
CA ALA A 149 1.73 -11.09 13.07
C ALA A 149 0.67 -10.10 13.58
N LEU A 150 -0.58 -10.30 13.16
CA LEU A 150 -1.72 -9.47 13.58
C LEU A 150 -2.18 -9.77 15.02
N GLY A 151 -1.87 -10.95 15.56
CA GLY A 151 -2.33 -11.36 16.89
C GLY A 151 -3.79 -11.88 16.94
N CYS A 152 -4.28 -12.45 15.83
CA CYS A 152 -5.62 -13.05 15.77
C CYS A 152 -5.75 -14.25 16.75
N VAL A 153 -6.92 -14.37 17.38
CA VAL A 153 -7.22 -15.46 18.33
C VAL A 153 -8.56 -16.10 18.01
N PHE A 154 -8.65 -17.41 18.24
CA PHE A 154 -9.91 -18.15 18.23
C PHE A 154 -10.25 -18.55 19.66
N LYS A 155 -11.44 -18.17 20.15
CA LYS A 155 -11.86 -18.45 21.54
C LYS A 155 -13.28 -19.00 21.55
N LEU A 156 -13.50 -20.06 22.34
CA LEU A 156 -14.84 -20.57 22.64
C LEU A 156 -15.57 -19.56 23.54
N VAL A 157 -16.72 -19.07 23.10
CA VAL A 157 -17.53 -18.09 23.85
C VAL A 157 -18.81 -18.68 24.42
N GLU A 158 -19.24 -19.84 23.93
CA GLU A 158 -20.49 -20.50 24.33
C GLU A 158 -20.45 -21.99 23.96
N ILE A 159 -20.95 -22.84 24.85
CA ILE A 159 -21.13 -24.28 24.61
C ILE A 159 -22.46 -24.73 25.22
N ASN A 160 -23.29 -25.44 24.46
CA ASN A 160 -24.62 -25.91 24.91
C ASN A 160 -25.45 -24.77 25.55
N ASN A 161 -25.49 -23.60 24.90
CA ASN A 161 -26.15 -22.37 25.39
C ASN A 161 -25.63 -21.85 26.75
N ARG A 162 -24.47 -22.34 27.22
CA ARG A 162 -23.78 -21.84 28.42
C ARG A 162 -22.60 -20.97 28.01
N PRO A 163 -22.62 -19.67 28.34
CA PRO A 163 -21.52 -18.76 28.04
C PRO A 163 -20.21 -19.20 28.70
N ARG A 164 -19.08 -18.95 28.02
CA ARG A 164 -17.74 -19.23 28.51
C ARG A 164 -16.90 -17.96 28.53
N ILE A 165 -16.18 -17.77 29.62
CA ILE A 165 -15.23 -16.68 29.81
C ILE A 165 -13.88 -17.28 30.21
N LYS A 166 -12.81 -16.81 29.57
CA LYS A 166 -11.44 -17.07 30.00
C LYS A 166 -10.97 -15.88 30.82
N LEU A 167 -10.72 -16.13 32.10
CA LEU A 167 -10.10 -15.18 33.01
C LEU A 167 -8.58 -15.15 32.79
N SER A 168 -8.00 -13.99 33.02
CA SER A 168 -6.57 -13.72 32.88
C SER A 168 -6.23 -12.56 33.81
N GLU A 169 -5.04 -12.58 34.40
CA GLU A 169 -4.51 -11.47 35.19
C GLU A 169 -4.42 -10.19 34.34
N ASP A 170 -4.08 -10.36 33.07
CA ASP A 170 -4.16 -9.29 32.08
C ASP A 170 -5.62 -9.15 31.58
N VAL A 171 -6.25 -8.05 31.96
CA VAL A 171 -7.63 -7.69 31.60
C VAL A 171 -7.82 -7.63 30.09
N ALA A 172 -6.78 -7.25 29.32
CA ALA A 172 -6.85 -7.21 27.85
C ALA A 172 -6.97 -8.61 27.22
N LYS A 173 -6.61 -9.67 27.95
CA LYS A 173 -6.71 -11.07 27.49
C LYS A 173 -8.02 -11.75 27.90
N VAL A 174 -8.83 -11.11 28.74
CA VAL A 174 -10.16 -11.62 29.12
C VAL A 174 -11.05 -11.72 27.88
N SER A 175 -11.70 -12.86 27.69
CA SER A 175 -12.59 -13.07 26.54
C SER A 175 -13.98 -12.50 26.80
N ILE A 176 -14.60 -11.88 25.80
CA ILE A 176 -16.02 -11.50 25.90
C ILE A 176 -16.87 -12.76 25.66
N PRO A 177 -17.70 -13.19 26.63
CA PRO A 177 -18.50 -14.42 26.58
C PRO A 177 -19.67 -14.32 25.59
N CYS A 178 -20.39 -15.44 25.42
CA CYS A 178 -21.62 -15.67 24.65
C CYS A 178 -21.55 -15.40 23.13
N LYS A 179 -22.57 -15.89 22.40
CA LYS A 179 -22.78 -15.51 21.00
C LYS A 179 -23.15 -14.03 20.90
N LYS A 180 -22.48 -13.32 19.98
CA LYS A 180 -22.57 -11.87 19.83
C LYS A 180 -22.90 -11.48 18.39
N ARG A 181 -23.56 -10.32 18.26
CA ARG A 181 -23.73 -9.59 17.01
C ARG A 181 -22.98 -8.27 17.10
N CYS A 182 -22.38 -7.86 15.99
CA CYS A 182 -21.56 -6.65 15.92
C CYS A 182 -22.22 -5.66 14.95
N PHE A 183 -22.31 -4.40 15.36
CA PHE A 183 -22.88 -3.34 14.57
C PHE A 183 -21.94 -2.15 14.51
N ARG A 184 -21.94 -1.44 13.38
CA ARG A 184 -21.28 -0.14 13.24
C ARG A 184 -22.31 0.96 13.31
N LEU A 185 -22.08 1.92 14.21
CA LEU A 185 -22.97 3.05 14.45
C LEU A 185 -22.42 4.29 13.73
N TYR A 186 -23.22 4.89 12.86
CA TYR A 186 -22.81 6.06 12.07
C TYR A 186 -23.39 7.36 12.64
N GLY A 187 -22.61 8.43 12.58
CA GLY A 187 -22.99 9.76 13.04
C GLY A 187 -23.78 10.56 12.00
N LYS A 188 -24.13 11.80 12.35
CA LYS A 188 -24.86 12.73 11.46
C LYS A 188 -24.08 13.09 10.20
N GLU A 189 -22.76 13.14 10.31
CA GLU A 189 -21.85 13.45 9.20
C GLU A 189 -21.58 12.22 8.29
N GLY A 190 -22.18 11.07 8.57
CA GLY A 190 -22.08 9.87 7.71
C GLY A 190 -20.85 8.99 7.93
N TYR A 191 -19.93 9.37 8.81
CA TYR A 191 -18.81 8.52 9.22
C TYR A 191 -19.17 7.60 10.40
N PRO A 192 -18.45 6.48 10.56
CA PRO A 192 -18.67 5.58 11.69
C PRO A 192 -18.08 6.14 12.99
N LEU A 193 -18.84 6.01 14.08
CA LEU A 193 -18.53 6.55 15.41
C LEU A 193 -17.93 5.50 16.35
N VAL A 194 -18.49 4.30 16.33
CA VAL A 194 -18.19 3.21 17.25
C VAL A 194 -18.73 1.90 16.67
N ASP A 195 -17.97 0.82 16.83
CA ASP A 195 -18.49 -0.53 16.63
C ASP A 195 -18.97 -1.07 17.99
N ILE A 196 -20.21 -1.58 18.03
CA ILE A 196 -20.85 -2.10 19.23
C ILE A 196 -21.12 -3.59 19.11
N MET A 197 -20.73 -4.35 20.14
CA MET A 197 -21.11 -5.74 20.35
C MET A 197 -22.33 -5.83 21.25
N ILE A 198 -23.30 -6.67 20.87
CA ILE A 198 -24.48 -7.00 21.67
C ILE A 198 -24.61 -8.52 21.77
N ARG A 199 -25.34 -9.03 22.77
CA ARG A 199 -25.70 -10.45 22.83
C ARG A 199 -26.63 -10.80 21.67
N GLU A 200 -26.59 -12.04 21.20
CA GLU A 200 -27.51 -12.54 20.16
C GLU A 200 -28.99 -12.29 20.50
N SER A 201 -29.35 -12.40 21.79
CA SER A 201 -30.71 -12.22 22.30
C SER A 201 -31.15 -10.76 22.45
N GLU A 202 -30.27 -9.79 22.26
CA GLU A 202 -30.61 -8.37 22.36
C GLU A 202 -31.25 -7.85 21.07
N PRO A 203 -32.21 -6.90 21.18
CA PRO A 203 -32.74 -6.23 19.99
C PRO A 203 -31.63 -5.48 19.27
N SER A 204 -31.65 -5.52 17.94
CA SER A 204 -30.71 -4.75 17.11
C SER A 204 -30.85 -3.24 17.40
N PRO A 205 -29.73 -2.50 17.49
CA PRO A 205 -29.78 -1.05 17.57
C PRO A 205 -30.47 -0.46 16.34
N LYS A 206 -31.24 0.62 16.53
CA LYS A 206 -31.96 1.29 15.44
C LYS A 206 -31.47 2.72 15.26
N ALA A 207 -31.59 3.22 14.03
CA ALA A 207 -31.36 4.63 13.75
C ALA A 207 -32.32 5.52 14.57
N GLY A 208 -31.81 6.63 15.10
CA GLY A 208 -32.56 7.57 15.93
C GLY A 208 -32.77 7.14 17.39
N GLU A 209 -32.54 5.87 17.75
CA GLU A 209 -32.68 5.39 19.12
C GLU A 209 -31.36 5.55 19.90
N ARG A 210 -31.42 6.19 21.08
CA ARG A 210 -30.24 6.40 21.93
C ARG A 210 -29.75 5.09 22.54
N ILE A 211 -28.47 4.76 22.34
CA ILE A 211 -27.82 3.60 22.93
C ILE A 211 -26.62 4.00 23.79
N LEU A 212 -26.44 3.33 24.92
CA LEU A 212 -25.26 3.49 25.78
C LEU A 212 -24.17 2.51 25.32
N CYS A 213 -23.07 3.06 24.80
CA CYS A 213 -21.88 2.31 24.42
C CYS A 213 -20.86 2.36 25.55
N ARG A 214 -20.45 1.20 26.06
CA ARG A 214 -19.46 1.08 27.15
C ARG A 214 -18.22 0.34 26.65
N HIS A 215 -17.03 0.79 27.04
CA HIS A 215 -15.83 -0.02 26.86
C HIS A 215 -15.95 -1.29 27.74
N PRO A 216 -15.60 -2.49 27.23
CA PRO A 216 -15.84 -3.74 27.96
C PRO A 216 -15.13 -3.85 29.30
N PHE A 217 -14.01 -3.14 29.48
CA PHE A 217 -13.13 -3.28 30.66
C PHE A 217 -12.66 -1.97 31.31
N ILE A 218 -13.04 -0.80 30.76
CA ILE A 218 -12.59 0.50 31.27
C ILE A 218 -13.84 1.31 31.55
N GLU A 219 -14.26 1.35 32.81
CA GLU A 219 -15.58 1.84 33.20
C GLU A 219 -15.80 3.32 32.87
N SER A 220 -14.72 4.12 32.94
CA SER A 220 -14.73 5.55 32.63
C SER A 220 -14.99 5.84 31.14
N LYS A 221 -14.75 4.87 30.25
CA LYS A 221 -14.95 5.01 28.81
C LYS A 221 -16.36 4.56 28.42
N ARG A 222 -17.31 5.49 28.47
CA ARG A 222 -18.70 5.28 28.06
C ARG A 222 -19.27 6.52 27.40
N ALA A 223 -20.17 6.32 26.44
CA ALA A 223 -20.83 7.41 25.73
C ALA A 223 -22.23 7.00 25.27
N TYR A 224 -23.16 7.95 25.27
CA TYR A 224 -24.41 7.80 24.55
C TYR A 224 -24.21 8.12 23.07
N VAL A 225 -24.79 7.29 22.20
CA VAL A 225 -24.79 7.48 20.76
C VAL A 225 -26.23 7.45 20.25
N VAL A 226 -26.57 8.37 19.35
CA VAL A 226 -27.82 8.36 18.60
C VAL A 226 -27.46 8.16 17.13
N PRO A 227 -27.38 6.90 16.65
CA PRO A 227 -26.90 6.62 15.31
C PRO A 227 -27.89 7.12 14.26
N GLN A 228 -27.40 7.69 13.17
CA GLN A 228 -28.23 8.00 11.99
C GLN A 228 -28.34 6.80 11.05
N HIS A 229 -27.34 5.92 11.07
CA HIS A 229 -27.35 4.67 10.35
C HIS A 229 -26.70 3.58 11.21
N VAL A 230 -27.20 2.35 11.07
CA VAL A 230 -26.73 1.17 11.78
C VAL A 230 -26.46 0.09 10.75
N GLU A 231 -25.23 -0.42 10.71
CA GLU A 231 -24.81 -1.50 9.82
C GLU A 231 -24.48 -2.74 10.65
N GLU A 232 -25.06 -3.90 10.31
CA GLU A 232 -24.65 -5.19 10.88
C GLU A 232 -23.38 -5.70 10.19
N LEU A 233 -22.34 -5.98 10.96
CA LEU A 233 -20.99 -6.26 10.44
C LEU A 233 -20.77 -7.74 10.09
N LEU A 234 -21.40 -8.65 10.84
CA LEU A 234 -21.24 -10.10 10.64
C LEU A 234 -22.32 -10.60 9.68
N GLN A 235 -21.88 -11.23 8.59
CA GLN A 235 -22.76 -11.84 7.58
C GLN A 235 -22.60 -13.36 7.59
N TYR A 236 -23.71 -14.08 7.47
CA TYR A 236 -23.71 -15.54 7.36
C TYR A 236 -23.32 -15.97 5.95
N TYR A 237 -22.08 -16.44 5.74
CA TYR A 237 -21.63 -16.99 4.45
C TYR A 237 -21.85 -18.50 4.33
N TRP A 238 -21.75 -19.22 5.44
CA TRP A 238 -21.96 -20.67 5.47
C TRP A 238 -22.77 -21.04 6.71
N PRO A 239 -23.99 -21.60 6.54
CA PRO A 239 -24.84 -21.99 7.67
C PRO A 239 -24.36 -23.25 8.42
N GLY A 240 -23.31 -23.93 7.94
CA GLY A 240 -22.75 -25.12 8.58
C GLY A 240 -23.52 -26.42 8.33
N THR A 241 -24.68 -26.35 7.68
CA THR A 241 -25.51 -27.50 7.32
C THR A 241 -25.55 -27.67 5.80
N SER A 242 -25.72 -28.90 5.30
CA SER A 242 -25.66 -29.23 3.87
C SER A 242 -26.92 -28.83 3.09
N ASP A 243 -28.02 -28.59 3.78
CA ASP A 243 -29.35 -28.25 3.25
C ASP A 243 -29.49 -26.80 2.80
N LYS A 244 -28.58 -25.91 3.21
CA LYS A 244 -28.65 -24.50 2.84
C LYS A 244 -27.47 -24.11 1.96
N PRO A 245 -27.72 -23.45 0.80
CA PRO A 245 -26.64 -23.03 -0.08
C PRO A 245 -25.72 -22.04 0.63
N ARG A 246 -24.43 -22.11 0.32
CA ARG A 246 -23.46 -21.10 0.74
C ARG A 246 -23.80 -19.78 0.04
N ALA A 247 -23.60 -18.66 0.74
CA ALA A 247 -23.70 -17.36 0.10
C ALA A 247 -22.56 -17.20 -0.92
N GLU A 248 -22.86 -16.51 -2.02
CA GLU A 248 -21.85 -16.21 -3.03
C GLU A 248 -20.80 -15.25 -2.46
N LEU A 249 -19.52 -15.60 -2.64
CA LEU A 249 -18.42 -14.73 -2.22
C LEU A 249 -18.28 -13.56 -3.21
N PRO A 250 -18.08 -12.32 -2.72
CA PRO A 250 -17.88 -11.17 -3.62
C PRO A 250 -16.60 -11.34 -4.44
N SER A 251 -16.61 -10.82 -5.68
CA SER A 251 -15.41 -10.79 -6.53
C SER A 251 -14.31 -9.93 -5.91
N LEU A 252 -13.06 -10.17 -6.30
CA LEU A 252 -11.91 -9.38 -5.84
C LEU A 252 -12.08 -7.88 -6.11
N GLU A 253 -12.67 -7.51 -7.25
CA GLU A 253 -12.99 -6.12 -7.58
C GLU A 253 -14.00 -5.50 -6.62
N LYS A 254 -15.09 -6.23 -6.28
CA LYS A 254 -16.07 -5.78 -5.29
C LYS A 254 -15.44 -5.63 -3.91
N ILE A 255 -14.58 -6.56 -3.50
CA ILE A 255 -13.85 -6.49 -2.22
C ILE A 255 -12.94 -5.25 -2.19
N ARG A 256 -12.17 -5.01 -3.25
CA ARG A 256 -11.29 -3.84 -3.38
C ARG A 256 -12.08 -2.55 -3.33
N SER A 257 -13.13 -2.41 -4.14
CA SER A 257 -13.96 -1.21 -4.18
C SER A 257 -14.63 -0.95 -2.83
N ARG A 258 -15.12 -1.99 -2.15
CA ARG A 258 -15.65 -1.87 -0.78
C ARG A 258 -14.58 -1.37 0.18
N CYS A 259 -13.36 -1.91 0.13
CA CYS A 259 -12.27 -1.47 1.00
C CYS A 259 -11.97 0.03 0.81
N MET A 260 -11.80 0.49 -0.43
CA MET A 260 -11.52 1.90 -0.74
C MET A 260 -12.65 2.81 -0.26
N GLN A 261 -13.91 2.46 -0.55
CA GLN A 261 -15.07 3.23 -0.09
C GLN A 261 -15.18 3.28 1.45
N GLN A 262 -14.81 2.21 2.15
CA GLN A 262 -14.84 2.18 3.61
C GLN A 262 -13.71 3.03 4.21
N LEU A 263 -12.53 3.04 3.60
CA LEU A 263 -11.43 3.92 4.01
C LEU A 263 -11.78 5.40 3.82
N GLU A 264 -12.45 5.76 2.71
CA GLU A 264 -12.92 7.13 2.45
C GLU A 264 -14.00 7.61 3.44
N LYS A 265 -14.84 6.69 3.93
CA LYS A 265 -15.88 6.99 4.93
C LYS A 265 -15.34 7.16 6.35
N LEU A 266 -14.14 6.67 6.63
CA LEU A 266 -13.54 6.83 7.95
C LEU A 266 -13.10 8.28 8.15
N ARG A 267 -13.21 8.76 9.40
CA ARG A 267 -12.70 10.07 9.73
C ARG A 267 -11.18 10.12 9.52
N PRO A 268 -10.62 11.22 8.98
CA PRO A 268 -9.19 11.35 8.70
C PRO A 268 -8.27 11.08 9.91
N ASP A 269 -8.75 11.33 11.13
CA ASP A 269 -7.96 11.11 12.35
C ASP A 269 -7.76 9.63 12.72
N HIS A 270 -8.61 8.73 12.22
CA HIS A 270 -8.43 7.27 12.38
C HIS A 270 -7.42 6.69 11.38
N ILE A 271 -7.31 7.28 10.19
CA ILE A 271 -6.48 6.76 9.08
C ILE A 271 -5.12 7.45 8.95
N ARG A 272 -4.87 8.51 9.72
CA ARG A 272 -3.57 9.17 9.72
C ARG A 272 -2.48 8.21 10.18
N ARG A 273 -1.32 8.30 9.53
CA ARG A 273 -0.18 7.44 9.82
C ARG A 273 0.40 7.65 11.21
N LEU A 274 0.59 8.92 11.59
CA LEU A 274 1.23 9.29 12.84
C LEU A 274 0.16 9.49 13.93
N ASN A 275 0.28 8.71 15.01
CA ASN A 275 -0.59 8.77 16.18
C ASN A 275 -2.09 8.74 15.84
N PRO A 276 -2.61 7.74 15.10
CA PRO A 276 -4.03 7.66 14.78
C PRO A 276 -4.90 7.70 16.03
N THR A 277 -6.04 8.39 15.97
CA THR A 277 -7.05 8.34 17.03
C THR A 277 -7.55 6.90 17.13
N PRO A 278 -7.49 6.24 18.30
CA PRO A 278 -8.01 4.87 18.45
C PRO A 278 -9.50 4.80 18.10
N TYR A 279 -9.87 3.87 17.23
CA TYR A 279 -11.27 3.63 16.90
C TYR A 279 -11.99 2.95 18.07
N LYS A 280 -13.22 3.39 18.36
CA LYS A 280 -13.96 2.92 19.53
C LYS A 280 -14.63 1.58 19.23
N VAL A 281 -14.36 0.59 20.08
CA VAL A 281 -15.09 -0.66 20.14
C VAL A 281 -15.75 -0.76 21.51
N SER A 282 -17.05 -1.03 21.53
CA SER A 282 -17.87 -1.00 22.75
C SER A 282 -18.78 -2.23 22.84
N VAL A 283 -19.38 -2.41 24.01
CA VAL A 283 -20.44 -3.37 24.29
C VAL A 283 -21.72 -2.62 24.68
N SER A 284 -22.88 -3.24 24.50
CA SER A 284 -24.14 -2.73 25.06
C SER A 284 -24.10 -2.72 26.59
N ALA A 285 -24.99 -1.95 27.20
CA ALA A 285 -25.16 -1.97 28.65
C ALA A 285 -25.46 -3.38 29.19
N LYS A 286 -26.38 -4.11 28.55
CA LYS A 286 -26.74 -5.48 28.95
C LYS A 286 -25.57 -6.46 28.82
N LEU A 287 -24.79 -6.36 27.74
CA LEU A 287 -23.61 -7.20 27.57
C LEU A 287 -22.51 -6.82 28.58
N TYR A 288 -22.31 -5.53 28.86
CA TYR A 288 -21.38 -5.06 29.89
C TYR A 288 -21.72 -5.68 31.25
N ASP A 289 -22.97 -5.52 31.70
CA ASP A 289 -23.39 -6.01 33.01
C ASP A 289 -23.29 -7.53 33.07
N PHE A 290 -23.63 -8.23 31.97
CA PHE A 290 -23.47 -9.67 31.84
C PHE A 290 -22.00 -10.13 31.96
N ILE A 291 -21.05 -9.44 31.33
CA ILE A 291 -19.61 -9.73 31.44
C ILE A 291 -19.17 -9.63 32.90
N HIS A 292 -19.51 -8.54 33.58
CA HIS A 292 -19.04 -8.26 34.94
C HIS A 292 -19.68 -9.21 35.96
N CYS A 293 -20.97 -9.51 35.83
CA CYS A 293 -21.62 -10.53 36.66
C CYS A 293 -20.99 -11.92 36.46
N LEU A 294 -20.73 -12.33 35.21
CA LEU A 294 -20.10 -13.61 34.94
C LEU A 294 -18.66 -13.66 35.47
N TRP A 295 -17.91 -12.57 35.32
CA TRP A 295 -16.55 -12.46 35.85
C TRP A 295 -16.54 -12.61 37.38
N LEU A 296 -17.42 -11.91 38.09
CA LEU A 296 -17.52 -12.01 39.56
C LEU A 296 -17.90 -13.41 40.04
N ASN A 297 -18.74 -14.12 39.28
CA ASN A 297 -19.16 -15.48 39.63
C ASN A 297 -18.07 -16.54 39.39
N GLU A 298 -17.19 -16.32 38.40
CA GLU A 298 -16.17 -17.30 37.99
C GLU A 298 -14.78 -16.98 38.55
N ALA A 299 -14.55 -15.74 38.99
CA ALA A 299 -13.27 -15.34 39.58
C ALA A 299 -13.07 -16.03 40.94
N PRO A 300 -11.95 -16.72 41.16
CA PRO A 300 -11.68 -17.34 42.44
C PRO A 300 -11.59 -16.27 43.53
N VAL A 301 -12.29 -16.50 44.64
CA VAL A 301 -12.15 -15.69 45.85
C VAL A 301 -10.95 -16.23 46.63
N GLY A 302 -9.92 -15.41 46.79
CA GLY A 302 -8.79 -15.76 47.65
C GLY A 302 -9.18 -15.59 49.12
N GLU A 303 -8.84 -16.59 49.95
CA GLU A 303 -8.84 -16.43 51.41
C GLU A 303 -7.45 -15.96 51.84
N LEU A 304 -7.39 -14.86 52.60
CA LEU A 304 -6.16 -14.38 53.22
C LEU A 304 -6.06 -14.99 54.63
N GLN A 305 -4.91 -15.61 54.94
CA GLN A 305 -4.56 -16.08 56.30
C GLN A 305 -3.77 -15.02 57.06
#